data_AF-A0A4Q3J4L8-F1
#
_entry.id   AF-A0A4Q3J4L8-F1
#
_cell.length_a   1.000
_cell.length_b   1.000
_cell.length_c   1.000
_cell.angle_alpha   90.00
_cell.angle_beta   90.00
_cell.angle_gamma   90.00
#
_symmetry.space_group_name_H-M   'P 1'
#
loop_
_entity.id
_entity.type
_entity.pdbx_description
1 polymer ?
#
loop_
_entity_poly.entity_id
_entity_poly.type
_entity_poly.pdbx_seq_one_letter_code
_entity_poly.pdbx_strand_id
1 'polypeptide(L)' 'MATSLLALLDDIATLLDDVSVMTKIAAKKTAGVLGDDLALNAQQVSGVSAERELPVVWAVAKGSLWN' A
#
# COMPACT_ATOMS: atom_id res chain seq x y z
N MET A 1 -18.20 41.29 3.17
CA MET A 1 -18.15 40.06 3.99
C MET A 1 -18.51 38.80 3.20
N ALA A 2 -19.63 38.76 2.45
CA ALA A 2 -19.96 37.58 1.63
C ALA A 2 -18.97 37.30 0.47
N THR A 3 -18.34 38.34 -0.09
CA THR A 3 -17.34 38.22 -1.15
C THR A 3 -16.04 37.56 -0.73
N SER A 4 -15.62 37.67 0.54
CA SER A 4 -14.37 37.04 0.99
C SER A 4 -14.54 35.54 1.25
N LEU A 5 -15.73 35.10 1.67
CA LEU A 5 -16.03 33.68 1.82
C LEU A 5 -16.10 32.99 0.44
N LEU A 6 -16.76 33.63 -0.53
CA LEU A 6 -16.87 33.09 -1.88
C LEU A 6 -15.51 33.01 -2.58
N ALA A 7 -14.65 34.02 -2.43
CA ALA A 7 -13.28 33.97 -2.95
C ALA A 7 -12.46 32.83 -2.32
N LEU A 8 -12.61 32.62 -1.01
CA LEU A 8 -11.90 31.55 -0.30
C LEU A 8 -12.39 30.15 -0.72
N LEU A 9 -13.68 30.00 -1.02
CA LEU A 9 -14.24 28.77 -1.58
C LEU A 9 -13.72 28.51 -3.01
N ASP A 10 -13.54 29.56 -3.82
CA ASP A 10 -13.01 29.47 -5.18
C ASP A 10 -11.53 29.05 -5.19
N ASP A 11 -10.72 29.61 -4.30
CA ASP A 11 -9.32 29.22 -4.10
C ASP A 11 -9.21 27.75 -3.65
N ILE A 12 -10.09 27.32 -2.72
CA ILE A 12 -10.16 25.91 -2.29
C ILE A 12 -10.58 25.00 -3.45
N ALA A 13 -11.57 25.40 -4.25
CA ALA A 13 -12.02 24.61 -5.40
C ALA A 13 -10.92 24.45 -6.44
N THR A 14 -10.14 25.51 -6.70
CA THR A 14 -8.99 25.49 -7.60
C THR A 14 -7.90 24.53 -7.12
N LEU A 15 -7.55 24.58 -5.83
CA LEU A 15 -6.58 23.64 -5.24
C LEU A 15 -7.09 22.19 -5.25
N LEU A 16 -8.39 21.98 -5.02
CA LEU A 16 -8.99 20.64 -5.06
C LEU A 16 -8.98 20.04 -6.47
N ASP A 17 -9.14 20.85 -7.50
CA ASP A 17 -9.04 20.38 -8.89
C ASP A 17 -7.65 19.81 -9.19
N ASP A 18 -6.59 20.55 -8.83
CA ASP A 18 -5.20 20.11 -8.97
C ASP A 18 -4.91 18.83 -8.19
N VAL A 19 -5.39 18.74 -6.93
CA VAL A 19 -5.27 17.54 -6.11
C VAL A 19 -5.99 16.35 -6.75
N SER A 20 -7.17 16.58 -7.34
CA SER A 20 -7.95 15.52 -7.98
C SER A 20 -7.23 14.93 -9.20
N VAL A 21 -6.64 15.80 -10.03
CA VAL A 21 -5.89 15.40 -11.23
C VAL A 21 -4.64 14.61 -10.85
N MET A 22 -3.87 15.11 -9.89
CA MET A 22 -2.66 14.44 -9.41
C MET A 22 -2.96 13.11 -8.73
N THR A 23 -4.04 13.06 -7.92
CA THR A 23 -4.50 11.82 -7.25
C THR A 23 -4.94 10.78 -8.26
N LYS A 24 -5.63 11.17 -9.34
CA LYS A 24 -6.04 10.25 -10.42
C LYS A 24 -4.84 9.60 -11.11
N ILE A 25 -3.79 10.38 -11.38
CA ILE A 25 -2.55 9.87 -11.98
C ILE A 25 -1.83 8.94 -11.01
N ALA A 26 -1.72 9.33 -9.74
CA ALA A 26 -1.11 8.52 -8.69
C ALA A 26 -1.83 7.17 -8.54
N ALA A 27 -3.16 7.19 -8.39
CA ALA A 27 -3.99 5.99 -8.26
C ALA A 27 -3.81 5.03 -9.45
N LYS A 28 -3.75 5.55 -10.69
CA LYS A 28 -3.50 4.73 -11.88
C LYS A 28 -2.13 4.04 -11.84
N LYS A 29 -1.08 4.76 -11.43
CA LYS A 29 0.27 4.19 -11.30
C LYS A 29 0.34 3.16 -10.16
N THR A 30 -0.25 3.48 -9.02
CA THR A 30 -0.30 2.61 -7.85
C THR A 30 -1.08 1.33 -8.12
N ALA A 31 -2.20 1.39 -8.86
CA ALA A 31 -2.95 0.20 -9.26
C ALA A 31 -2.12 -0.75 -10.16
N GLY A 32 -1.28 -0.20 -11.04
CA GLY A 32 -0.37 -0.99 -11.88
C GLY A 32 0.73 -1.69 -11.06
N VAL A 33 1.35 -0.96 -10.13
CA VAL A 33 2.39 -1.52 -9.24
C VAL A 33 1.80 -2.56 -8.29
N LEU A 34 0.64 -2.31 -7.68
CA LEU A 34 -0.04 -3.31 -6.83
C LEU A 34 -0.44 -4.55 -7.63
N GLY A 35 -0.92 -4.40 -8.87
CA GLY A 35 -1.22 -5.53 -9.75
C GLY A 35 0.02 -6.35 -10.11
N ASP A 36 1.12 -5.69 -10.40
CA ASP A 36 2.42 -6.31 -10.68
C ASP A 36 3.00 -7.02 -9.45
N ASP A 37 3.05 -6.34 -8.30
CA ASP A 37 3.52 -6.91 -7.03
C ASP A 37 2.68 -8.12 -6.59
N LEU A 38 1.35 -8.08 -6.75
CA LEU A 38 0.49 -9.23 -6.45
C LEU A 38 0.73 -10.39 -7.42
N ALA A 39 0.96 -10.14 -8.71
CA ALA A 39 1.26 -11.18 -9.69
C ALA A 39 2.65 -11.81 -9.47
N LEU A 40 3.65 -11.00 -9.13
CA LEU A 40 5.03 -11.44 -8.91
C LEU A 40 5.22 -12.07 -7.52
N ASN A 41 4.64 -11.54 -6.45
CA ASN A 41 4.74 -12.13 -5.10
C ASN A 41 3.90 -13.40 -4.93
N ALA A 42 2.72 -13.50 -5.57
CA ALA A 42 1.92 -14.72 -5.47
C ALA A 42 2.66 -15.96 -6.01
N GLN A 43 3.59 -15.78 -6.95
CA GLN A 43 4.44 -16.85 -7.48
C GLN A 43 5.76 -17.05 -6.71
N GLN A 44 6.27 -16.02 -6.02
CA GLN A 44 7.50 -16.16 -5.22
C GLN A 44 7.32 -16.99 -3.94
N VAL A 45 6.11 -17.01 -3.35
CA VAL A 45 5.84 -17.77 -2.12
C VAL A 45 5.38 -19.21 -2.41
N SER A 46 4.77 -19.49 -3.56
CA SER A 46 4.28 -20.83 -3.92
C SER A 46 5.37 -21.86 -4.28
N GLY A 47 6.65 -21.48 -4.19
CA GLY A 47 7.80 -22.34 -4.53
C GLY A 47 8.82 -22.56 -3.41
N VAL A 48 8.60 -22.00 -2.22
CA VAL A 48 9.52 -22.19 -1.09
C VAL A 48 9.18 -23.52 -0.41
N SER A 49 10.07 -24.50 -0.48
CA SER A 49 9.86 -25.78 0.20
C SER A 49 9.70 -25.56 1.71
N ALA A 50 8.55 -25.97 2.26
CA ALA A 50 8.25 -25.92 3.69
C ALA A 50 9.29 -26.68 4.54
N GLU A 51 10.05 -27.60 3.94
CA GLU A 51 11.17 -28.32 4.57
C GLU A 51 12.25 -27.36 5.08
N ARG A 52 12.38 -26.17 4.47
CA ARG A 52 13.35 -25.14 4.90
C ARG A 52 12.89 -24.38 6.14
N GLU A 53 11.59 -24.34 6.42
CA GLU A 53 11.02 -23.59 7.53
C GLU A 53 10.84 -24.44 8.80
N LEU A 54 10.67 -25.77 8.65
CA LEU A 54 10.52 -26.70 9.77
C LEU A 54 11.62 -26.58 10.85
N PRO A 55 12.92 -26.44 10.52
CA PRO A 55 13.97 -26.29 11.54
C PRO A 55 13.84 -24.98 12.33
N VAL A 56 13.40 -23.91 11.68
CA VAL A 56 13.21 -22.59 12.30
C VAL A 56 12.02 -22.62 13.23
N VAL A 57 10.87 -23.13 12.77
CA VAL A 57 9.67 -23.31 13.60
C VAL A 57 9.96 -24.18 14.83
N TRP A 58 10.74 -25.25 14.67
CA TRP A 58 11.15 -26.12 15.77
C TRP A 58 12.09 -25.43 16.77
N ALA A 59 13.01 -24.57 16.30
CA ALA A 59 13.88 -23.78 17.16
C ALA A 59 13.07 -22.77 17.99
N VAL A 60 12.10 -22.09 17.37
CA VAL A 60 11.19 -21.15 18.04
C VAL A 60 10.30 -21.88 19.05
N ALA A 61 9.72 -23.02 18.68
CA ALA A 61 8.88 -23.81 19.58
C ALA A 61 9.64 -24.26 20.82
N LYS A 62 10.89 -24.75 20.66
CA LYS A 62 11.74 -25.13 21.79
C LYS A 62 12.16 -23.92 22.64
N GLY A 63 12.54 -22.82 22.02
CA GLY A 63 12.91 -21.59 22.73
C GLY A 63 11.76 -21.01 23.54
N SER A 64 10.53 -21.07 23.01
CA SER A 64 9.31 -20.60 23.68
C SER A 64 8.93 -21.47 24.89
N LEU A 65 9.22 -22.77 24.85
CA LEU A 65 8.96 -23.67 25.98
C LEU A 65 9.93 -23.49 27.16
N TRP A 66 11.07 -22.84 26.93
CA TRP A 66 12.14 -22.65 27.92
C TRP A 66 12.19 -21.23 28.49
N ASN A 67 11.36 -20.31 27.97
CA ASN A 67 11.19 -18.94 28.44
C ASN A 67 9.93 -18.83 29.31
#